data_AF-A0A971MRH6-F1
#
_entry.id   AF-A0A971MRH6-F1
#
_cell.length_a   1.000
_cell.length_b   1.000
_cell.length_c   1.000
_cell.angle_alpha   90.00
_cell.angle_beta   90.00
_cell.angle_gamma   90.00
#
_symmetry.space_group_name_H-M   'P 1'
#
loop_
_entity.id
_entity.type
_entity.pdbx_description
1 polymer ?
#
loop_
_entity_poly.entity_id
_entity_poly.type
_entity_poly.pdbx_seq_one_letter_code
_entity_poly.pdbx_strand_id
1 'polypeptide(L)'
;MQTEIVKDMNSKGLKRVSESISKNIRNGIKLKTRKVKEVDISIGETKIGGKPDVPNDFVWPKWNSRYLSFIAQINLDEVAQYDLEKLLPSTGIIYFFYDSNQETWGFDPKDIGSWKVI
;
A
#
# COMPACT_ATOMS: atom_id res chain seq x y z
N MET A 1 -23.41 1.57 9.98
CA MET A 1 -22.01 2.04 9.94
C MET A 1 -21.79 3.43 10.57
N GLN A 2 -22.09 4.57 9.92
CA GLN A 2 -21.78 5.90 10.50
C GLN A 2 -22.46 6.17 11.86
N THR A 3 -23.75 5.88 11.98
CA THR A 3 -24.51 6.05 13.24
C THR A 3 -23.97 5.18 14.39
N GLU A 4 -23.48 3.98 14.08
CA GLU A 4 -22.88 3.07 15.07
C GLU A 4 -21.51 3.58 15.53
N ILE A 5 -20.69 4.08 14.61
CA ILE A 5 -19.38 4.66 14.92
C ILE A 5 -19.55 5.91 15.80
N VAL A 6 -20.54 6.77 15.52
CA VAL A 6 -20.86 7.94 16.37
C VAL A 6 -21.31 7.50 17.76
N LYS A 7 -22.17 6.48 17.87
CA LYS A 7 -22.62 5.93 19.15
C LYS A 7 -21.45 5.38 19.97
N ASP A 8 -20.56 4.62 19.35
CA ASP A 8 -19.35 4.08 19.97
C ASP A 8 -18.42 5.21 20.45
N MET A 9 -18.12 6.19 19.59
CA MET A 9 -17.31 7.37 19.96
C MET A 9 -17.90 8.13 21.13
N ASN A 10 -19.23 8.32 21.15
CA ASN A 10 -19.90 9.01 22.26
C ASN A 10 -19.74 8.23 23.58
N SER A 11 -19.89 6.90 23.55
CA SER A 11 -19.70 6.05 24.74
C SER A 11 -18.26 6.06 25.29
N LYS A 12 -17.28 6.35 24.43
CA LYS A 12 -15.85 6.46 24.77
C LYS A 12 -15.41 7.88 25.15
N GLY A 13 -16.34 8.81 25.35
CA GLY A 13 -16.04 10.19 25.73
C GLY A 13 -15.54 11.07 24.57
N LEU A 14 -15.65 10.60 23.32
CA LEU A 14 -15.20 11.32 22.12
C LEU A 14 -16.29 12.18 21.47
N LYS A 15 -17.37 12.52 22.20
CA LYS A 15 -18.51 13.28 21.68
C LYS A 15 -18.10 14.60 21.02
N ARG A 16 -17.09 15.29 21.56
CA ARG A 16 -16.58 16.57 21.01
C ARG A 16 -16.14 16.46 19.54
N VAL A 17 -15.65 15.30 19.12
CA VAL A 17 -15.07 15.10 17.77
C VAL A 17 -15.93 14.18 16.89
N SER A 18 -16.99 13.59 17.44
CA SER A 18 -17.73 12.50 16.78
C SER A 18 -18.42 12.91 15.48
N GLU A 19 -19.04 14.09 15.44
CA GLU A 19 -19.65 14.63 14.21
C GLU A 19 -18.61 14.93 13.13
N SER A 20 -17.49 15.55 13.51
CA SER A 20 -16.41 15.89 12.58
C SER A 20 -15.78 14.63 11.99
N ILE A 21 -15.48 13.64 12.83
CA ILE A 21 -14.95 12.35 12.37
C ILE A 21 -15.96 11.68 11.45
N SER A 22 -17.23 11.57 11.86
CA SER A 22 -18.28 10.88 11.07
C SER A 22 -18.43 11.44 9.66
N LYS A 23 -18.33 12.76 9.47
CA LYS A 23 -18.39 13.42 8.16
C LYS A 23 -17.18 13.10 7.26
N ASN A 24 -16.05 12.76 7.85
CA ASN A 24 -14.78 12.55 7.17
C ASN A 24 -14.34 11.08 7.06
N ILE A 25 -15.18 10.14 7.53
CA ILE A 25 -14.88 8.70 7.36
C ILE A 25 -14.80 8.37 5.86
N ARG A 26 -13.81 7.54 5.51
CA ARG A 26 -13.62 6.95 4.18
C ARG A 26 -13.42 5.45 4.35
N ASN A 27 -13.80 4.67 3.34
CA ASN A 27 -13.43 3.27 3.32
C ASN A 27 -11.90 3.16 3.15
N GLY A 28 -11.34 2.12 3.76
CA GLY A 28 -9.93 1.82 3.65
C GLY A 28 -9.73 0.33 3.61
N ILE A 29 -8.81 -0.12 2.77
CA ILE A 29 -8.44 -1.52 2.66
C ILE A 29 -7.24 -1.74 3.57
N LYS A 30 -7.41 -2.56 4.60
CA LYS A 30 -6.34 -2.86 5.57
C LYS A 30 -5.67 -4.17 5.21
N LEU A 31 -4.40 -4.09 4.83
CA LEU A 31 -3.54 -5.27 4.67
C LEU A 31 -3.15 -5.81 6.05
N LYS A 32 -3.45 -7.09 6.31
CA LYS A 32 -2.99 -7.81 7.51
C LYS A 32 -1.92 -8.81 7.08
N THR A 33 -0.72 -8.62 7.59
CA THR A 33 0.46 -9.37 7.16
C THR A 33 0.84 -10.43 8.18
N ARG A 34 1.42 -11.54 7.70
CA ARG A 34 2.13 -12.54 8.51
C ARG A 34 3.46 -12.86 7.85
N LYS A 35 4.44 -13.34 8.62
CA LYS A 35 5.69 -13.84 8.06
C LYS A 35 5.44 -15.19 7.37
N VAL A 36 5.98 -15.36 6.17
CA VAL A 36 5.89 -16.56 5.33
C VAL A 36 7.26 -16.76 4.66
N LYS A 37 7.65 -17.99 4.35
CA LYS A 37 8.87 -18.22 3.56
C LYS A 37 8.56 -17.93 2.09
N GLU A 38 9.53 -17.39 1.35
CA GLU A 38 9.34 -17.04 -0.08
C GLU A 38 8.82 -18.22 -0.91
N VAL A 39 9.33 -19.43 -0.64
CA VAL A 39 8.94 -20.66 -1.36
C VAL A 39 7.46 -21.04 -1.18
N ASP A 40 6.81 -20.52 -0.14
CA ASP A 40 5.41 -20.81 0.18
C ASP A 40 4.46 -19.73 -0.39
N ILE A 41 4.97 -18.74 -1.11
CA ILE A 41 4.18 -17.67 -1.74
C ILE A 41 4.04 -17.96 -3.24
N SER A 42 2.82 -18.02 -3.75
CA SER A 42 2.60 -18.28 -5.18
C SER A 42 3.01 -17.07 -6.02
N ILE A 43 3.45 -17.32 -7.26
CA ILE A 43 3.81 -16.25 -8.21
C ILE A 43 2.63 -15.30 -8.39
N GLY A 44 2.87 -14.00 -8.19
CA GLY A 44 1.89 -12.94 -8.39
C GLY A 44 0.99 -12.69 -7.17
N GLU A 45 1.16 -13.40 -6.06
CA GLU A 45 0.43 -13.10 -4.82
C GLU A 45 0.88 -11.76 -4.21
N THR A 46 0.00 -11.11 -3.46
CA THR A 46 0.40 -9.93 -2.67
C THR A 46 1.49 -10.29 -1.67
N LYS A 47 2.61 -9.55 -1.70
CA LYS A 47 3.70 -9.71 -0.71
C LYS A 47 4.41 -8.40 -0.41
N ILE A 48 4.98 -8.34 0.80
CA ILE A 48 5.80 -7.23 1.28
C ILE A 48 7.21 -7.76 1.53
N GLY A 49 8.21 -7.14 0.89
CA GLY A 49 9.59 -7.61 0.84
C GLY A 49 9.74 -8.87 -0.03
N GLY A 50 10.93 -9.48 0.03
CA GLY A 50 11.26 -10.65 -0.80
C GLY A 50 11.74 -10.27 -2.19
N LYS A 51 11.50 -11.13 -3.19
CA LYS A 51 11.84 -10.86 -4.59
C LYS A 51 10.56 -10.60 -5.37
N PRO A 52 10.47 -9.54 -6.19
CA PRO A 52 9.26 -9.28 -6.95
C PRO A 52 9.05 -10.33 -8.04
N ASP A 53 7.80 -10.66 -8.31
CA ASP A 53 7.42 -11.51 -9.43
C ASP A 53 7.27 -10.65 -10.68
N VAL A 54 8.33 -10.54 -11.46
CA VAL A 54 8.40 -9.69 -12.66
C VAL A 54 8.82 -10.49 -13.89
N PRO A 55 8.42 -10.06 -15.10
CA PRO A 55 8.90 -10.65 -16.35
C PRO A 55 10.43 -10.59 -16.50
N ASN A 56 10.99 -11.45 -17.36
CA ASN A 56 12.43 -11.51 -17.61
C ASN A 56 12.99 -10.22 -18.23
N ASP A 57 12.17 -9.46 -18.96
CA ASP A 57 12.51 -8.20 -19.60
C ASP A 57 12.18 -6.96 -18.74
N PHE A 58 11.85 -7.18 -17.46
CA PHE A 58 11.53 -6.09 -16.54
C PHE A 58 12.72 -5.14 -16.33
N VAL A 59 12.52 -3.87 -16.64
CA VAL A 59 13.53 -2.83 -16.44
C VAL A 59 13.50 -2.36 -15.00
N TRP A 60 14.49 -2.79 -14.22
CA TRP A 60 14.56 -2.45 -12.80
C TRP A 60 14.69 -0.93 -12.58
N PRO A 61 13.88 -0.33 -11.68
CA PRO A 61 13.89 1.11 -11.47
C PRO A 61 15.18 1.59 -10.79
N LYS A 62 15.68 2.74 -11.25
CA LYS A 62 16.93 3.33 -10.77
C LYS A 62 16.75 4.78 -10.38
N TRP A 63 17.57 5.21 -9.43
CA TRP A 63 17.74 6.60 -9.03
C TRP A 63 19.22 6.88 -8.80
N ASN A 64 19.77 7.93 -9.43
CA ASN A 64 21.20 8.27 -9.37
C ASN A 64 22.12 7.06 -9.64
N SER A 65 21.80 6.29 -10.70
CA SER A 65 22.51 5.06 -11.11
C SER A 65 22.44 3.89 -10.12
N ARG A 66 21.73 4.03 -9.00
CA ARG A 66 21.48 2.96 -8.02
C ARG A 66 20.13 2.31 -8.26
N TYR A 67 20.06 0.99 -8.12
CA TYR A 67 18.80 0.27 -8.18
C TYR A 67 17.97 0.53 -6.93
N LEU A 68 16.66 0.78 -7.10
CA LEU A 68 15.75 0.91 -5.96
C LEU A 68 15.48 -0.47 -5.34
N SER A 69 15.27 -0.51 -4.03
CA SER A 69 14.83 -1.71 -3.32
C SER A 69 13.35 -1.98 -3.57
N PHE A 70 13.01 -3.23 -3.81
CA PHE A 70 11.63 -3.69 -3.83
C PHE A 70 11.03 -3.62 -2.42
N ILE A 71 9.82 -3.06 -2.32
CA ILE A 71 9.08 -2.90 -1.06
C ILE A 71 7.89 -3.84 -0.99
N ALA A 72 7.05 -3.85 -2.03
CA ALA A 72 5.86 -4.68 -2.07
C ALA A 72 5.33 -4.85 -3.48
N GLN A 73 4.63 -5.96 -3.73
CA GLN A 73 3.74 -6.12 -4.86
C GLN A 73 2.33 -6.36 -4.32
N ILE A 74 1.34 -5.67 -4.88
CA ILE A 74 -0.05 -5.78 -4.49
C ILE A 74 -0.84 -6.28 -5.68
N ASN A 75 -1.41 -7.48 -5.56
CA ASN A 75 -2.27 -8.05 -6.59
C ASN A 75 -3.68 -7.47 -6.47
N LEU A 76 -4.11 -6.72 -7.47
CA LEU A 76 -5.40 -6.04 -7.49
C LEU A 76 -6.58 -7.02 -7.61
N ASP A 77 -6.37 -8.24 -8.12
CA ASP A 77 -7.41 -9.27 -8.13
C ASP A 77 -7.81 -9.66 -6.69
N GLU A 78 -6.82 -9.73 -5.78
CA GLU A 78 -7.05 -10.03 -4.35
C GLU A 78 -7.75 -8.86 -3.64
N VAL A 79 -7.43 -7.64 -4.05
CA VAL A 79 -7.91 -6.38 -3.47
C VAL A 79 -9.31 -6.00 -3.96
N ALA A 80 -9.68 -6.37 -5.19
CA ALA A 80 -10.88 -5.90 -5.89
C ALA A 80 -12.18 -6.11 -5.09
N GLN A 81 -12.29 -7.21 -4.34
CA GLN A 81 -13.47 -7.48 -3.50
C GLN A 81 -13.64 -6.51 -2.33
N TYR A 82 -12.56 -5.86 -1.90
CA TYR A 82 -12.55 -4.91 -0.78
C TYR A 82 -12.66 -3.45 -1.23
N ASP A 83 -12.42 -3.17 -2.51
CA ASP A 83 -12.56 -1.83 -3.09
C ASP A 83 -14.02 -1.51 -3.41
N LEU A 84 -14.77 -1.17 -2.35
CA LEU A 84 -16.19 -0.85 -2.43
C LEU A 84 -16.49 0.37 -3.32
N GLU A 85 -15.52 1.27 -3.47
CA GLU A 85 -15.65 2.51 -4.23
C GLU A 85 -15.13 2.37 -5.67
N LYS A 86 -14.51 1.23 -6.02
CA LYS A 86 -13.97 0.91 -7.35
C LYS A 86 -13.03 1.98 -7.87
N LEU A 87 -12.16 2.49 -6.99
CA LEU A 87 -11.17 3.51 -7.31
C LEU A 87 -9.89 2.93 -7.91
N LEU A 88 -9.63 1.64 -7.67
CA LEU A 88 -8.48 0.92 -8.19
C LEU A 88 -8.84 0.14 -9.45
N PRO A 89 -7.86 -0.14 -10.35
CA PRO A 89 -8.06 -1.15 -11.37
C PRO A 89 -8.49 -2.48 -10.74
N SER A 90 -9.34 -3.23 -11.43
CA SER A 90 -9.88 -4.48 -10.89
C SER A 90 -8.92 -5.68 -11.00
N THR A 91 -7.83 -5.53 -11.76
CA THR A 91 -6.86 -6.60 -12.04
C THR A 91 -5.46 -6.03 -12.23
N GLY A 92 -4.44 -6.89 -12.18
CA GLY A 92 -3.03 -6.54 -12.37
C GLY A 92 -2.27 -6.41 -11.04
N ILE A 93 -0.97 -6.14 -11.13
CA ILE A 93 -0.09 -6.04 -9.96
C ILE A 93 0.54 -4.65 -9.92
N ILE A 94 0.45 -4.00 -8.76
CA ILE A 94 1.17 -2.75 -8.48
C ILE A 94 2.45 -3.08 -7.73
N TYR A 95 3.58 -2.56 -8.19
CA TYR A 95 4.88 -2.74 -7.54
C TYR A 95 5.36 -1.44 -6.92
N PHE A 96 5.87 -1.53 -5.69
CA PHE A 96 6.43 -0.42 -4.93
C PHE A 96 7.94 -0.59 -4.78
N PHE A 97 8.67 0.46 -5.15
CA PHE A 97 10.13 0.53 -5.02
C PHE A 97 10.55 1.82 -4.32
N TYR A 98 11.64 1.75 -3.56
CA TYR A 98 12.14 2.87 -2.77
C TYR A 98 13.67 2.82 -2.61
N ASP A 99 14.28 3.93 -2.23
CA ASP A 99 15.72 4.11 -2.08
C ASP A 99 16.35 3.02 -1.22
N SER A 100 17.35 2.34 -1.78
CA SER A 100 17.98 1.19 -1.16
C SER A 100 18.72 1.54 0.14
N ASN A 101 19.22 2.78 0.23
CA ASN A 101 19.91 3.26 1.42
C ASN A 101 18.94 3.82 2.48
N GLN A 102 17.67 4.00 2.15
CA GLN A 102 16.66 4.61 3.02
C GLN A 102 17.05 6.02 3.50
N GLU A 103 17.71 6.79 2.63
CA GLU A 103 18.24 8.11 2.96
C GLU A 103 17.28 9.25 2.58
N THR A 104 16.19 8.94 1.86
CA THR A 104 15.27 9.95 1.29
C THR A 104 13.93 10.00 1.98
N TRP A 105 13.41 11.20 2.24
CA TRP A 105 12.14 11.36 2.97
C TRP A 105 11.07 12.07 2.14
N GLY A 106 11.44 12.57 0.95
CA GLY A 106 10.54 13.28 0.05
C GLY A 106 10.36 14.77 0.40
N PHE A 107 11.16 15.30 1.33
CA PHE A 107 11.15 16.73 1.71
C PHE A 107 12.14 17.58 0.91
N ASP A 108 13.17 16.98 0.32
CA ASP A 108 14.10 17.65 -0.60
C ASP A 108 13.65 17.37 -2.05
N PRO A 109 13.48 18.39 -2.92
CA PRO A 109 13.23 18.18 -4.35
C PRO A 109 14.24 17.25 -5.05
N LYS A 110 15.45 17.09 -4.51
CA LYS A 110 16.45 16.13 -5.00
C LYS A 110 16.04 14.66 -4.80
N ASP A 111 15.11 14.39 -3.88
CA ASP A 111 14.57 13.05 -3.63
C ASP A 111 13.64 12.57 -4.77
N ILE A 112 13.31 13.42 -5.75
CA ILE A 112 12.49 13.00 -6.89
C ILE A 112 13.13 11.79 -7.59
N GLY A 113 12.32 10.74 -7.75
CA GLY A 113 12.74 9.47 -8.36
C GLY A 113 13.36 8.47 -7.37
N SER A 114 13.56 8.83 -6.11
CA SER A 114 14.04 7.90 -5.06
C SER A 114 13.02 6.82 -4.71
N TRP A 115 11.80 6.90 -5.25
CA TRP A 115 10.78 5.87 -5.20
C TRP A 115 10.14 5.72 -6.57
N LYS A 116 9.52 4.56 -6.81
CA LYS A 116 8.73 4.33 -8.01
C LYS A 116 7.56 3.39 -7.71
N VAL A 117 6.41 3.72 -8.29
CA VAL A 117 5.26 2.83 -8.39
C VAL A 117 5.13 2.42 -9.84
N ILE A 118 5.03 1.12 -10.09
CA ILE A 118 4.87 0.54 -11.43
C ILE A 118 3.56 -0.24 -11.45
#